data_AF-A0A0L0BZL0-F1
#
_entry.id   AF-A0A0L0BZL0-F1
#
_cell.length_a   1.000
_cell.length_b   1.000
_cell.length_c   1.000
_cell.angle_alpha   90.00
_cell.angle_beta   90.00
_cell.angle_gamma   90.00
#
_symmetry.space_group_name_H-M   'P 1'
#
loop_
_entity.id
_entity.type
_entity.pdbx_description
1 polymer ?
#
loop_
_entity_poly.entity_id
_entity_poly.type
_entity_poly.pdbx_seq_one_letter_code
_entity_poly.pdbx_strand_id
1 'polypeptide(L)'
;MPSTRIFKCVVCSDNICKTQPSIQCCSCKLWLHVKCSGTNEKDLAGLKGNKYTCAICNNQPRTPETDGSVKSEICALKSVIDNFINKVENDHISARSDLSSLNTKIDNFIMKVDGPP
;
A
#
# COMPACT_ATOMS: atom_id res chain seq x y z
N MET A 1 13.63 12.07 46.18
CA MET A 1 14.65 12.02 45.08
C MET A 1 13.97 11.46 43.84
N PRO A 2 14.10 12.06 42.65
CA PRO A 2 13.39 11.57 41.48
C PRO A 2 14.02 10.26 40.98
N SER A 3 13.18 9.27 40.72
CA SER A 3 13.55 7.93 40.27
C SER A 3 14.21 8.01 38.88
N THR A 4 15.53 7.87 38.82
CA THR A 4 16.24 7.73 37.54
C THR A 4 15.80 6.44 36.87
N ARG A 5 14.98 6.55 35.82
CA ARG A 5 14.59 5.41 34.99
C ARG A 5 15.84 4.84 34.31
N ILE A 6 16.18 3.60 34.64
CA ILE A 6 17.26 2.86 34.00
C ILE A 6 16.67 2.15 32.79
N PHE A 7 17.19 2.45 31.60
CA PHE A 7 16.82 1.75 30.37
C PHE A 7 17.79 0.57 30.17
N LYS A 8 17.26 -0.60 29.81
CA LYS A 8 18.07 -1.79 29.52
C LYS A 8 17.96 -2.16 28.05
N CYS A 9 19.07 -2.61 27.49
CA CYS A 9 19.12 -3.13 26.13
C CYS A 9 18.43 -4.48 26.07
N VAL A 10 17.49 -4.66 25.14
CA VAL A 10 16.76 -5.95 24.98
C VAL A 10 17.67 -7.10 24.52
N VAL A 11 18.81 -6.80 23.89
CA VAL A 11 19.69 -7.83 23.31
C VAL A 11 20.70 -8.35 24.32
N CYS A 12 21.43 -7.47 25.00
CA CYS A 12 22.46 -7.88 25.98
C CYS A 12 22.00 -7.77 27.44
N SER A 13 20.79 -7.25 27.70
CA SER A 13 20.26 -7.00 29.06
C SER A 13 21.05 -5.98 29.91
N ASP A 14 22.09 -5.37 29.36
CA ASP A 14 22.88 -4.33 30.05
C ASP A 14 22.19 -2.97 30.05
N ASN A 15 22.61 -2.12 30.98
CA ASN A 15 22.11 -0.76 31.10
C ASN A 15 22.55 0.12 29.93
N ILE A 16 21.63 0.94 29.46
CA ILE A 16 21.88 1.98 28.46
C ILE A 16 22.28 3.25 29.20
N CYS A 17 23.55 3.62 29.04
CA CYS A 17 24.15 4.78 29.66
C CYS A 17 24.27 5.92 28.63
N LYS A 18 24.30 7.17 29.11
CA LYS A 18 24.53 8.36 28.27
C LYS A 18 25.88 8.33 27.52
N THR A 19 26.82 7.51 27.97
CA THR A 19 28.16 7.36 27.40
C THR A 19 28.19 6.48 26.15
N GLN A 20 27.14 5.71 25.88
CA GLN A 20 27.08 4.81 24.74
C GLN A 20 25.94 5.22 23.80
N PRO A 21 26.15 5.19 22.47
CA PRO A 21 25.09 5.51 21.53
C PRO A 21 24.02 4.41 21.60
N SER A 22 22.77 4.85 21.68
CA SER A 22 21.60 4.00 21.77
C SER A 22 20.51 4.46 20.83
N ILE A 23 19.64 3.53 20.46
CA ILE A 23 18.54 3.76 19.52
C ILE A 23 17.28 3.09 20.03
N GLN A 24 16.14 3.75 19.80
CA GLN A 24 14.82 3.21 20.14
C GLN A 24 14.11 2.70 18.89
N CYS A 25 13.58 1.49 18.94
CA CYS A 25 12.72 0.96 17.87
C CYS A 25 11.40 1.74 17.81
N CYS A 26 11.01 2.19 16.62
CA CYS A 26 9.76 2.91 16.43
C CYS A 26 8.52 2.05 16.68
N SER A 27 8.62 0.74 16.45
CA SER A 27 7.52 -0.22 16.52
C SER A 27 7.30 -0.72 17.95
N CYS A 28 8.31 -1.36 18.56
CA CYS A 28 8.16 -1.95 19.91
C CYS A 28 8.57 -1.01 21.06
N LYS A 29 9.06 0.20 20.76
CA LYS A 29 9.53 1.20 21.75
C LYS A 29 10.66 0.74 22.67
N LEU A 30 11.26 -0.43 22.40
CA LEU A 30 12.41 -0.94 23.13
C LEU A 30 13.69 -0.20 22.73
N TRP A 31 14.58 -0.07 23.70
CA TRP A 31 15.89 0.55 23.52
C TRP A 31 16.97 -0.50 23.30
N LEU A 32 17.93 -0.17 22.44
CA LEU A 32 19.07 -1.00 22.08
C LEU A 32 20.33 -0.16 22.08
N HIS A 33 21.46 -0.74 22.47
CA HIS A 33 22.75 -0.19 22.07
C HIS A 33 22.88 -0.28 20.56
N VAL A 34 23.52 0.71 19.94
CA VAL A 34 23.75 0.74 18.49
C VAL A 34 24.56 -0.48 18.02
N LYS A 35 25.53 -0.90 18.82
CA LYS A 35 26.28 -2.15 18.56
C LYS A 35 25.38 -3.39 18.57
N CYS A 36 24.48 -3.47 19.55
CA CYS A 36 23.52 -4.57 19.67
C CYS A 36 22.42 -4.52 18.61
N SER A 37 22.21 -3.36 17.99
CA SER A 37 21.21 -3.15 16.95
C SER A 37 21.69 -3.59 15.56
N GLY A 38 22.97 -3.94 15.43
CA GLY A 38 23.62 -4.27 14.16
C GLY A 38 23.80 -3.06 13.24
N THR A 39 23.69 -1.85 13.77
CA THR A 39 23.75 -0.59 13.02
C THR A 39 25.07 0.11 13.33
N ASN A 40 25.69 0.75 12.33
CA ASN A 40 26.90 1.54 12.57
C ASN A 40 26.56 2.99 12.92
N GLU A 41 27.47 3.68 13.62
CA GLU A 41 27.28 5.09 13.98
C GLU A 41 27.10 6.01 12.75
N LYS A 42 27.68 5.64 11.61
CA LYS A 42 27.49 6.35 10.33
C LYS A 42 26.03 6.29 9.85
N ASP A 43 25.35 5.17 10.08
CA ASP A 43 23.97 4.97 9.65
C ASP A 43 22.99 5.76 10.54
N LEU A 44 23.36 6.00 11.81
CA LEU A 44 22.58 6.86 12.72
C LEU A 44 22.49 8.30 12.24
N ALA A 45 23.55 8.82 11.61
CA ALA A 45 23.54 10.18 11.08
C ALA A 45 22.49 10.33 9.97
N GLY A 46 22.29 9.28 9.16
CA GLY A 46 21.25 9.21 8.12
C GLY A 46 19.84 8.95 8.67
N LEU A 47 19.71 8.50 9.91
CA LEU A 47 18.42 8.23 10.56
C LEU A 47 17.77 9.47 11.19
N LYS A 48 18.37 10.67 11.09
CA LYS A 48 17.85 11.92 11.69
C LYS A 48 16.43 12.35 11.22
N GLY A 49 15.84 11.67 10.24
CA GLY A 49 14.42 11.78 9.89
C GLY A 49 13.71 10.45 9.64
N ASN A 50 14.41 9.32 9.76
CA ASN A 50 13.90 7.99 9.42
C ASN A 50 13.67 7.14 10.66
N LYS A 51 12.57 6.39 10.68
CA LYS A 51 12.20 5.52 11.81
C LYS A 51 13.08 4.26 11.79
N TYR A 52 13.78 3.98 12.90
CA TYR A 52 14.51 2.72 13.08
C TYR A 52 13.58 1.60 13.56
N THR A 53 13.66 0.45 12.89
CA THR A 53 12.95 -0.78 13.28
C THR A 53 13.99 -1.84 13.66
N CYS A 54 13.84 -2.45 14.85
CA CYS A 54 14.78 -3.47 15.30
C CYS A 54 14.60 -4.79 14.55
N ALA A 55 15.64 -5.62 14.55
CA ALA A 55 15.62 -6.94 13.90
C ALA A 55 14.47 -7.83 14.39
N ILE A 56 14.09 -7.73 15.67
CA ILE A 56 12.95 -8.48 16.24
C ILE A 56 11.65 -8.07 15.55
N CYS A 57 11.41 -6.77 15.37
CA CYS A 57 10.22 -6.27 14.67
C CYS A 57 10.28 -6.50 13.16
N ASN A 58 11.48 -6.51 12.55
CA ASN A 58 11.64 -6.85 11.13
C ASN A 58 11.44 -8.34 10.85
N ASN A 59 11.83 -9.21 11.79
CA ASN A 59 11.76 -10.66 11.65
C ASN A 59 10.48 -11.26 12.26
N GLN A 60 9.63 -10.46 12.91
CA GLN A 60 8.30 -10.91 13.25
C GLN A 60 7.54 -11.17 11.93
N PRO A 61 6.88 -12.35 11.79
CA PRO A 61 5.94 -12.53 10.69
C PRO A 61 4.93 -11.40 10.78
N ARG A 62 4.78 -10.63 9.68
CA ARG A 62 3.79 -9.56 9.58
C ARG A 62 2.48 -10.10 10.14
N THR A 63 1.96 -9.48 11.19
CA THR A 63 0.72 -9.96 11.79
C THR A 63 -0.37 -9.90 10.72
N PRO A 64 -1.31 -10.86 10.70
CA PRO A 64 -2.39 -10.90 9.70
C PRO A 64 -3.26 -9.63 9.67
N GLU A 65 -3.14 -8.76 10.68
CA GLU A 65 -3.82 -7.46 10.76
C GLU A 65 -3.32 -6.48 9.68
N THR A 66 -2.01 -6.43 9.42
CA THR A 66 -1.46 -5.60 8.32
C THR A 66 -1.67 -6.21 6.94
N ASP A 67 -1.64 -7.54 6.83
CA ASP A 67 -1.93 -8.24 5.56
C ASP A 67 -3.43 -8.22 5.22
N GLY A 68 -4.31 -8.19 6.22
CA GLY A 68 -5.75 -8.08 6.03
C GLY A 68 -6.16 -6.76 5.36
N SER A 69 -5.56 -5.64 5.77
CA SER A 69 -5.79 -4.33 5.14
C SER A 69 -5.38 -4.34 3.68
N VAL A 70 -4.16 -4.76 3.38
CA VAL A 70 -3.64 -4.80 2.00
C VAL A 70 -4.44 -5.77 1.14
N LYS A 71 -4.79 -6.94 1.66
CA LYS A 71 -5.63 -7.92 0.95
C LYS A 71 -7.03 -7.38 0.68
N SER A 72 -7.61 -6.64 1.63
CA SER A 72 -8.92 -6.00 1.45
C SER A 72 -8.88 -4.90 0.39
N GLU A 73 -7.81 -4.11 0.34
CA GLU A 73 -7.59 -3.08 -0.68
C GLU A 73 -7.39 -3.71 -2.06
N ILE A 74 -6.65 -4.81 -2.17
CA ILE A 74 -6.48 -5.57 -3.41
C ILE A 74 -7.83 -6.12 -3.90
N CYS A 75 -8.65 -6.67 -3.00
CA CYS A 75 -9.99 -7.15 -3.34
C CYS A 75 -10.92 -6.01 -3.79
N ALA A 76 -10.86 -4.85 -3.12
CA ALA A 76 -11.62 -3.67 -3.50
C ALA A 76 -11.22 -3.16 -4.89
N LEU A 77 -9.91 -3.05 -5.16
CA LEU A 77 -9.38 -2.66 -6.47
C LEU A 77 -9.82 -3.63 -7.57
N LYS A 78 -9.78 -4.93 -7.31
CA LYS A 78 -10.26 -5.94 -8.26
C LYS A 78 -11.73 -5.72 -8.61
N SER A 79 -12.58 -5.47 -7.61
CA SER A 79 -14.00 -5.18 -7.84
C SER A 79 -14.22 -3.90 -8.65
N VAL A 80 -13.43 -2.85 -8.43
CA VAL A 80 -13.50 -1.61 -9.23
C VAL A 80 -13.14 -1.87 -10.69
N ILE A 81 -12.10 -2.68 -10.94
CA ILE A 81 -11.69 -3.05 -12.29
C ILE A 81 -12.78 -3.87 -12.99
N ASP A 82 -13.33 -4.88 -12.32
CA ASP A 82 -14.41 -5.72 -12.89
C ASP A 82 -15.64 -4.86 -13.24
N ASN A 83 -16.02 -3.93 -12.36
CA ASN A 83 -17.11 -2.99 -12.63
C ASN A 83 -16.82 -2.08 -13.82
N PHE A 84 -15.58 -1.60 -13.95
CA PHE A 84 -15.18 -0.76 -15.08
C PHE A 84 -15.25 -1.54 -16.40
N ILE A 85 -14.73 -2.77 -16.44
CA ILE A 85 -14.79 -3.65 -17.61
C ILE A 85 -16.25 -3.86 -18.03
N ASN A 86 -17.11 -4.25 -17.10
CA ASN A 86 -18.54 -4.47 -17.36
C ASN A 86 -19.23 -3.20 -17.89
N LYS A 87 -18.88 -2.04 -17.36
CA LYS A 87 -19.45 -0.77 -17.83
C LYS A 87 -19.01 -0.46 -19.26
N VAL A 88 -17.73 -0.58 -19.56
CA VAL A 88 -17.20 -0.34 -20.91
C VAL A 88 -17.82 -1.29 -21.92
N GLU A 89 -18.01 -2.56 -21.57
CA GLU A 89 -18.66 -3.53 -22.44
C GLU A 89 -20.12 -3.17 -22.73
N ASN A 90 -20.87 -2.78 -21.70
CA ASN A 90 -22.26 -2.32 -21.85
C ASN A 90 -22.36 -1.04 -22.71
N ASP A 91 -21.48 -0.06 -22.47
CA ASP A 91 -21.45 1.18 -23.24
C ASP A 91 -21.14 0.88 -24.72
N HIS A 92 -20.21 -0.06 -24.99
CA HIS A 92 -19.89 -0.51 -26.34
C HIS A 92 -21.06 -1.22 -27.03
N ILE A 93 -21.76 -2.10 -26.32
CA ILE A 93 -22.96 -2.78 -26.83
C ILE A 93 -24.04 -1.75 -27.17
N SER A 94 -24.29 -0.78 -26.29
CA SER A 94 -25.28 0.28 -26.51
C SER A 94 -24.93 1.12 -27.75
N ALA A 95 -23.69 1.61 -27.84
CA ALA A 95 -23.23 2.40 -28.98
C ALA A 95 -23.34 1.64 -30.30
N ARG A 96 -23.03 0.33 -30.29
CA ARG A 96 -23.17 -0.52 -31.47
C ARG A 96 -24.64 -0.70 -31.89
N SER A 97 -25.55 -0.83 -30.92
CA SER A 97 -26.99 -0.91 -31.19
C SER A 97 -27.53 0.39 -31.79
N ASP A 98 -27.10 1.54 -31.27
CA ASP A 98 -27.47 2.85 -31.78
C ASP A 98 -26.98 3.05 -33.22
N LEU A 99 -25.73 2.67 -33.49
CA LEU A 99 -25.15 2.70 -34.84
C LEU A 99 -25.93 1.81 -35.82
N SER A 100 -26.26 0.59 -35.39
CA SER A 100 -27.07 -0.34 -36.20
C SER A 100 -28.44 0.25 -36.53
N SER A 101 -29.09 0.88 -35.54
CA SER A 101 -30.39 1.53 -35.71
C SER A 101 -30.34 2.71 -36.67
N LEU A 102 -29.26 3.51 -36.62
CA LEU A 102 -29.02 4.59 -37.57
C LEU A 102 -28.77 4.06 -38.98
N ASN A 103 -28.00 2.99 -39.12
CA ASN A 103 -27.74 2.38 -40.42
C ASN A 103 -29.04 1.93 -41.10
N THR A 104 -29.92 1.24 -40.36
CA THR A 104 -31.24 0.84 -40.87
C THR A 104 -32.11 2.04 -41.27
N LYS A 105 -32.04 3.16 -40.54
CA LYS A 105 -32.76 4.39 -40.90
C LYS A 105 -32.24 4.99 -42.21
N ILE A 106 -30.92 4.98 -42.42
CA ILE A 106 -30.28 5.46 -43.65
C ILE A 106 -30.68 4.56 -44.83
N ASP A 107 -30.59 3.24 -44.69
CA ASP A 107 -30.99 2.28 -45.72
C ASP A 107 -32.44 2.50 -46.15
N ASN A 108 -33.34 2.63 -45.18
CA ASN A 108 -34.76 2.93 -45.42
C ASN A 108 -35.00 4.30 -46.09
N PHE A 109 -34.12 5.28 -45.86
CA PHE A 109 -34.21 6.58 -46.52
C PHE A 109 -33.77 6.50 -47.97
N ILE A 110 -32.64 5.83 -48.26
CA ILE A 110 -32.14 5.61 -49.61
C ILE A 110 -33.20 4.92 -50.47
N MET A 111 -33.83 3.85 -49.95
CA MET A 111 -34.91 3.14 -50.66
C MET A 111 -36.15 4.01 -50.97
N LYS A 112 -36.34 5.13 -50.27
CA LYS A 112 -37.44 6.08 -50.54
C LYS A 112 -37.08 7.17 -51.55
N VAL A 113 -35.79 7.44 -51.75
CA VAL A 113 -35.31 8.47 -52.70
C VAL A 113 -35.21 7.89 -54.11
N ASP A 114 -34.86 6.61 -54.25
CA ASP A 114 -34.73 5.91 -55.55
C ASP A 114 -36.05 5.26 -56.01
N GLY A 115 -37.18 5.96 -55.92
CA GLY A 115 -38.49 5.46 -56.39
C GLY A 115 -38.46 4.95 -57.84
N PRO A 116 -39.29 3.95 -58.21
CA PRO A 116 -39.21 3.28 -59.52
C PRO A 116 -39.45 4.25 -60.68
N PRO A 117 -38.86 3.98 -61.86
CA PRO A 117 -38.87 4.86 -63.03
C PRO A 117 -40.28 5.17 -63.56
#